data_AF-A0A7L0CDI9-F1
#
_entry.id   AF-A0A7L0CDI9-F1
#
_cell.length_a   1.000
_cell.length_b   1.000
_cell.length_c   1.000
_cell.angle_alpha   90.00
_cell.angle_beta   90.00
_cell.angle_gamma   90.00
#
_symmetry.space_group_name_H-M   'P 1'
#
loop_
_entity.id
_entity.type
_entity.pdbx_description
1 polymer ?
#
loop_
_entity_poly.entity_id
_entity_poly.type
_entity_poly.pdbx_seq_one_letter_code
_entity_poly.pdbx_strand_id
1 'polypeptide(L)' 'TLQLPSTAFAHLRRQAAALDAFRPRLDACCHHHTPLPCARRAWTDVLDRFCTDEFGVKTRQYHCCRQQGAA' A
#
# COMPACT_ATOMS: atom_id res chain seq x y z
N THR A 1 0.62 7.63 11.61
CA THR A 1 -0.68 7.81 10.97
C THR A 1 -0.65 9.07 10.13
N LEU A 2 -0.68 8.93 8.81
CA LEU A 2 -0.83 10.02 7.85
C LEU A 2 -2.24 10.60 8.03
N GLN A 3 -2.32 11.75 8.71
CA GLN A 3 -3.58 12.42 8.94
C GLN A 3 -3.94 13.29 7.73
N LEU A 4 -4.99 12.89 7.02
CA LEU A 4 -5.63 13.70 5.99
C LEU A 4 -6.93 14.31 6.54
N PRO A 5 -7.29 15.54 6.13
CA PRO A 5 -8.57 16.13 6.51
C PRO A 5 -9.73 15.28 5.99
N SER A 6 -10.88 15.31 6.68
CA SER A 6 -12.07 14.53 6.29
C SER A 6 -12.61 14.91 4.91
N THR A 7 -12.36 16.15 4.47
CA THR A 7 -12.69 16.69 3.14
C THR A 7 -11.73 16.24 2.04
N ALA A 8 -10.66 15.53 2.37
CA ALA A 8 -9.72 15.02 1.37
C ALA A 8 -10.40 14.02 0.44
N PHE A 9 -9.95 14.00 -0.82
CA PHE A 9 -10.44 13.05 -1.81
C PHE A 9 -10.29 11.61 -1.31
N ALA A 10 -11.35 10.81 -1.49
CA ALA A 10 -11.40 9.44 -0.99
C ALA A 10 -10.22 8.57 -1.46
N HIS A 11 -9.72 8.79 -2.68
CA HIS A 11 -8.54 8.08 -3.19
C HIS A 11 -7.25 8.41 -2.43
N LEU A 12 -7.03 9.68 -2.05
CA LEU A 12 -5.88 10.07 -1.23
C LEU A 12 -5.93 9.43 0.16
N ARG A 13 -7.14 9.34 0.74
CA ARG A 13 -7.35 8.66 2.02
C ARG A 13 -6.98 7.19 1.97
N ARG A 14 -7.32 6.48 0.89
CA ARG A 14 -6.94 5.07 0.71
C ARG A 14 -5.43 4.90 0.49
N GLN A 15 -4.78 5.81 -0.25
CA GLN A 15 -3.32 5.82 -0.39
C GLN A 15 -2.63 6.03 0.96
N ALA A 16 -3.08 7.01 1.75
CA ALA A 16 -2.56 7.27 3.09
C ALA A 16 -2.73 6.05 4.01
N ALA A 17 -3.91 5.42 3.99
CA ALA A 17 -4.17 4.21 4.77
C ALA A 17 -3.24 3.04 4.38
N ALA A 18 -2.95 2.86 3.08
CA ALA A 18 -1.99 1.87 2.61
C ALA A 18 -0.57 2.15 3.13
N LEU A 19 -0.12 3.42 3.09
CA LEU A 19 1.17 3.82 3.62
C LEU A 19 1.26 3.65 5.15
N ASP A 20 0.19 3.96 5.87
CA ASP A 20 0.10 3.74 7.32
C ASP A 20 0.17 2.26 7.69
N ALA A 21 -0.39 1.38 6.87
CA ALA A 21 -0.26 -0.07 7.04
C ALA A 21 1.14 -0.59 6.70
N PHE A 22 1.83 0.02 5.73
CA PHE A 22 3.17 -0.36 5.31
C PHE A 22 4.26 0.05 6.32
N ARG A 23 4.17 1.28 6.84
CA ARG A 23 5.21 1.89 7.71
C ARG A 23 5.70 0.98 8.85
N PRO A 24 4.83 0.43 9.73
CA PRO A 24 5.30 -0.40 10.85
C PRO A 24 5.93 -1.72 10.38
N ARG A 25 5.52 -2.25 9.22
CA ARG A 25 6.12 -3.46 8.64
C ARG A 25 7.51 -3.17 8.09
N LEU A 26 7.68 -2.02 7.44
CA LEU A 26 8.98 -1.56 6.97
C LEU A 26 9.93 -1.34 8.16
N ASP A 27 9.47 -0.69 9.22
CA ASP A 27 10.26 -0.48 10.44
C ASP A 27 10.69 -1.83 11.05
N ALA A 28 9.80 -2.82 11.12
CA ALA A 28 10.16 -4.18 11.54
C ALA A 28 11.19 -4.83 10.60
N CYS A 29 11.05 -4.64 9.28
CA CYS A 29 11.99 -5.18 8.29
C CYS A 29 13.41 -4.62 8.43
N CYS A 30 13.56 -3.37 8.87
CA CYS A 30 14.86 -2.75 9.12
C CYS A 30 15.67 -3.46 10.22
N HIS A 31 15.02 -4.23 11.10
CA HIS A 31 15.68 -5.00 12.15
C HIS A 31 16.12 -6.41 11.71
N HIS A 32 15.80 -6.85 10.48
CA HIS A 32 16.22 -8.14 9.95
C HIS A 32 17.62 -8.11 9.32
N HIS A 33 18.30 -9.26 9.33
CA HIS A 33 19.59 -9.46 8.66
C HIS A 33 19.49 -9.28 7.13
N THR A 34 18.31 -9.49 6.54
CA THR A 34 18.01 -9.33 5.11
C THR A 34 16.81 -8.38 4.92
N PRO A 35 17.00 -7.06 5.08
CA PRO A 35 15.91 -6.10 5.13
C PRO A 35 15.19 -5.93 3.79
N LEU A 36 15.91 -6.03 2.66
CA LEU A 36 15.35 -5.78 1.33
C LEU A 36 14.29 -6.81 0.90
N PRO A 37 14.52 -8.14 0.99
CA PRO A 37 13.48 -9.12 0.71
C PRO A 37 12.24 -8.98 1.60
N CYS A 38 12.43 -8.67 2.89
CA CYS A 38 11.33 -8.41 3.82
C CYS A 38 10.50 -7.20 3.38
N ALA A 39 11.17 -6.06 3.13
CA ALA A 39 10.52 -4.83 2.73
C ALA A 39 9.78 -4.99 1.39
N ARG A 40 10.38 -5.71 0.43
CA ARG A 40 9.75 -6.03 -0.86
C ARG A 40 8.46 -6.81 -0.67
N ARG A 41 8.49 -7.88 0.13
CA ARG A 41 7.29 -8.68 0.42
C ARG A 41 6.22 -7.84 1.11
N ALA A 42 6.60 -7.10 2.16
CA ALA A 42 5.67 -6.24 2.89
C ALA A 42 5.02 -5.18 2.00
N TRP A 43 5.78 -4.64 1.03
CA TRP A 43 5.30 -3.69 0.04
C TRP A 43 4.31 -4.34 -0.93
N THR A 44 4.64 -5.50 -1.50
CA THR A 44 3.75 -6.24 -2.40
C THR A 44 2.43 -6.58 -1.72
N ASP A 45 2.47 -7.10 -0.48
CA ASP A 45 1.26 -7.44 0.28
C ASP A 45 0.34 -6.22 0.49
N VAL A 46 0.93 -5.03 0.74
CA VAL A 46 0.17 -3.78 0.90
C VAL A 46 -0.41 -3.31 -0.43
N LEU A 47 0.35 -3.39 -1.52
CA LEU A 47 -0.13 -3.03 -2.86
C LEU A 47 -1.27 -3.93 -3.33
N ASP A 48 -1.17 -5.24 -3.12
CA ASP A 48 -2.23 -6.19 -3.48
C ASP A 48 -3.53 -5.87 -2.75
N ARG A 49 -3.43 -5.54 -1.45
CA ARG A 49 -4.59 -5.11 -0.67
C ARG A 49 -5.16 -3.80 -1.18
N PHE A 50 -4.32 -2.79 -1.39
CA PHE A 50 -4.74 -1.49 -1.93
C PHE A 50 -5.45 -1.65 -3.27
N CYS A 51 -4.90 -2.45 -4.18
CA CYS A 51 -5.48 -2.71 -5.49
C CYS A 51 -6.81 -3.46 -5.39
N THR A 52 -6.93 -4.43 -4.49
CA THR A 52 -8.21 -5.13 -4.21
C THR A 52 -9.28 -4.14 -3.75
N ASP A 53 -8.94 -3.23 -2.84
CA ASP A 53 -9.87 -2.22 -2.33
C ASP A 53 -10.23 -1.19 -3.44
N GLU A 54 -9.28 -0.76 -4.27
CA GLU A 54 -9.54 0.15 -5.42
C GLU A 54 -10.43 -0.50 -6.50
N PHE A 55 -10.27 -1.79 -6.78
CA PHE A 55 -11.14 -2.52 -7.71
C PHE A 55 -12.61 -2.56 -7.26
N GLY A 56 -12.85 -2.50 -5.95
CA GLY A 56 -14.20 -2.40 -5.38
C GLY A 56 -14.86 -1.03 -5.53
N VAL A 57 -14.11 0.01 -5.92
CA VAL A 57 -14.61 1.38 -6.06
C VAL A 57 -14.88 1.71 -7.53
N LYS A 58 -15.96 2.46 -7.78
CA LYS A 58 -16.35 2.96 -9.13
C LYS A 58 -15.46 4.13 -9.60
N THR A 59 -14.15 4.01 -9.43
CA THR A 59 -13.15 4.98 -9.92
C THR A 59 -12.31 4.38 -11.03
N ARG A 60 -11.69 5.22 -11.87
CA ARG A 60 -10.72 4.74 -12.86
C ARG A 60 -9.58 4.04 -12.13
N GLN A 61 -9.43 2.75 -12.41
CA GLN A 61 -8.42 1.92 -11.78
C GLN A 61 -7.01 2.38 -12.11
N TYR A 62 -6.11 2.32 -11.11
CA TYR A 62 -4.70 2.58 -11.32
C TYR A 62 -4.11 1.55 -12.29
N HIS A 63 -3.29 2.02 -13.24
CA HIS A 63 -2.66 1.15 -14.23
C HIS A 63 -1.76 0.08 -13.57
N CYS A 64 -1.03 0.44 -12.51
CA CYS A 64 -0.19 -0.51 -11.77
C CYS A 64 -0.99 -1.66 -11.15
N CYS A 65 -2.23 -1.44 -10.72
CA CYS A 65 -3.10 -2.49 -10.19
C CYS A 65 -3.58 -3.49 -11.26
N ARG A 66 -3.39 -3.17 -12.55
CA ARG A 66 -3.63 -4.11 -13.65
C ARG A 66 -2.41 -4.96 -13.99
N GLN A 67 -1.25 -4.58 -13.47
CA GLN A 67 -0.03 -5.38 -13.61
C GLN A 67 0.01 -6.34 -12.43
N GLN A 68 0.08 -7.64 -12.70
CA GLN A 68 0.41 -8.60 -11.65
C GLN A 68 1.88 -8.40 -11.29
N GLY A 69 2.19 -8.27 -10.00
CA GLY A 69 3.57 -8.15 -9.53
C GLY A 69 4.38 -9.34 -10.03
N ALA A 70 5.45 -9.07 -10.79
CA ALA A 70 6.44 -10.09 -11.10
C ALA A 70 7.10 -10.51 -9.79
N ALA A 71 6.70 -11.67 -9.26
CA ALA A 71 7.29 -12.32 -8.11
C ALA A 71 8.70 -12.84 -8.45
#